data_AF-A0A7V9U6Y7-F1
#
_entry.id   AF-A0A7V9U6Y7-F1
#
_cell.length_a   1.000
_cell.length_b   1.000
_cell.length_c   1.000
_cell.angle_alpha   90.00
_cell.angle_beta   90.00
_cell.angle_gamma   90.00
#
_symmetry.space_group_name_H-M   'P 1'
#
loop_
_entity.id
_entity.type
_entity.pdbx_description
1 polymer ?
#
loop_
_entity_poly.entity_id
_entity_poly.type
_entity_poly.pdbx_seq_one_letter_code
_entity_poly.pdbx_strand_id
1 'polypeptide(L)' 'MSSAFASTVLARSLRLLTAEDFRQTTRQGRRCSTCTVVVHALFDDSPPPPRVGIAVNKAVGIAVQRNRVKRRLRAVM' A
#
# COMPACT_ATOMS: atom_id res chain seq x y z
N MET A 1 -19.45 -7.33 11.63
CA MET A 1 -18.27 -7.48 10.76
C MET A 1 -17.61 -6.13 10.66
N SER A 2 -16.88 -5.75 11.70
CA SER A 2 -16.51 -4.36 11.97
C SER A 2 -15.05 -4.12 11.62
N SER A 3 -14.86 -3.10 10.78
CA SER A 3 -13.68 -2.24 10.60
C SER A 3 -12.57 -2.43 11.63
N ALA A 4 -11.39 -2.84 11.16
CA ALA A 4 -10.12 -2.66 11.87
C ALA A 4 -9.21 -1.72 11.06
N PHE A 5 -9.68 -0.50 10.79
CA PHE A 5 -8.80 0.64 10.51
C PHE A 5 -8.17 1.10 11.83
N ALA A 6 -7.28 0.29 12.39
CA ALA A 6 -6.53 0.64 13.59
C ALA A 6 -5.42 1.64 13.20
N SER A 7 -5.78 2.92 13.15
CA SER A 7 -4.85 4.00 12.81
C SER A 7 -3.90 4.27 13.98
N THR A 8 -2.64 3.84 13.89
CA THR A 8 -1.56 4.39 14.75
C THR A 8 -0.18 4.31 14.09
N VAL A 9 -0.06 4.46 12.77
CA VAL A 9 1.18 4.24 11.99
C VAL A 9 1.45 2.75 11.78
N LEU A 10 1.28 2.31 10.52
CA LEU A 10 1.60 0.96 10.03
C LEU A 10 2.85 0.38 10.71
N ALA A 11 2.68 -0.57 11.64
CA ALA A 11 3.77 -1.31 12.26
C ALA A 11 4.58 -2.03 11.16
N ARG A 12 5.86 -2.32 11.42
CA ARG A 12 6.74 -2.92 10.40
C ARG A 12 6.17 -4.24 9.83
N SER A 13 5.55 -5.06 10.67
CA SER A 13 4.91 -6.32 10.28
C SER A 13 3.72 -6.15 9.34
N LEU A 14 3.06 -5.00 9.39
CA LEU A 14 1.93 -4.65 8.52
C LEU A 14 2.38 -4.01 7.21
N ARG A 15 3.68 -3.80 6.99
CA ARG A 15 4.20 -3.17 5.77
C ARG A 15 4.59 -4.23 4.75
N LEU A 16 4.16 -4.01 3.51
CA LEU A 16 4.64 -4.74 2.35
C LEU A 16 5.93 -4.06 1.87
N LEU A 17 7.07 -4.71 2.07
CA LEU A 17 8.40 -4.07 1.98
C LEU A 17 9.25 -4.60 0.82
N THR A 18 9.09 -5.86 0.43
CA THR A 18 10.01 -6.48 -0.53
C THR A 18 9.53 -6.28 -1.96
N ALA A 19 10.47 -6.13 -2.89
CA ALA A 19 10.14 -6.01 -4.31
C ALA A 19 9.40 -7.25 -4.83
N GLU A 20 9.63 -8.42 -4.23
CA GLU A 20 8.91 -9.64 -4.58
C GLU A 20 7.45 -9.57 -4.15
N ASP A 21 7.15 -9.14 -2.92
CA ASP A 21 5.77 -8.95 -2.48
C ASP A 21 5.00 -7.99 -3.40
N PHE A 22 5.64 -6.90 -3.82
CA PHE A 22 5.04 -5.94 -4.77
C PHE A 22 4.79 -6.59 -6.13
N ARG A 23 5.74 -7.39 -6.65
CA ARG A 23 5.58 -8.11 -7.92
C ARG A 23 4.46 -9.13 -7.85
N GLN A 24 4.42 -9.96 -6.81
CA GLN A 24 3.38 -10.95 -6.58
C GLN A 24 2.00 -10.28 -6.52
N THR A 25 1.87 -9.24 -5.69
CA THR A 25 0.61 -8.49 -5.53
C THR A 25 0.14 -7.86 -6.84
N THR A 26 1.08 -7.34 -7.64
CA THR A 26 0.75 -6.72 -8.94
C THR A 26 0.32 -7.75 -9.97
N ARG A 27 0.96 -8.92 -10.01
CA ARG A 27 0.74 -9.96 -11.02
C ARG A 27 -0.48 -10.84 -10.74
N GLN A 28 -0.70 -11.21 -9.49
CA GLN A 28 -1.74 -12.17 -9.08
C GLN A 28 -2.93 -11.49 -8.39
N GLY A 29 -2.75 -10.26 -7.89
CA GLY A 29 -3.79 -9.54 -7.18
C GLY A 29 -4.85 -8.94 -8.09
N ARG A 30 -5.98 -8.60 -7.50
CA ARG A 30 -7.05 -7.83 -8.14
C ARG A 30 -6.65 -6.36 -8.23
N ARG A 31 -6.94 -5.73 -9.36
CA ARG A 31 -6.63 -4.32 -9.63
C ARG A 31 -7.90 -3.46 -9.52
N CYS A 32 -7.80 -2.37 -8.79
CA CYS A 32 -8.79 -1.28 -8.77
C CYS A 32 -8.07 0.04 -9.02
N SER A 33 -8.69 0.95 -9.77
CA SER A 33 -8.06 2.24 -10.12
C SER A 33 -9.02 3.41 -10.01
N THR A 34 -8.46 4.54 -9.60
CA THR A 34 -9.09 5.87 -9.64
C THR A 34 -8.26 6.78 -10.57
N CYS A 35 -8.66 8.04 -10.73
CA CYS A 35 -7.89 9.02 -11.50
C CYS A 35 -6.49 9.30 -10.92
N THR A 36 -6.25 9.00 -9.63
CA THR A 36 -5.00 9.38 -8.93
C THR A 36 -4.23 8.17 -8.41
N VAL A 37 -4.90 7.06 -8.11
CA VAL A 37 -4.28 5.89 -7.44
C VAL A 37 -4.74 4.60 -8.08
N VAL A 38 -3.81 3.67 -8.22
CA VAL A 38 -4.07 2.26 -8.55
C VAL A 38 -3.75 1.42 -7.33
N VAL A 39 -4.66 0.54 -6.96
CA VAL A 39 -4.53 -0.42 -5.86
C VAL A 39 -4.49 -1.82 -6.45
N HIS A 40 -3.51 -2.59 -6.02
CA HIS A 40 -3.46 -4.03 -6.23
C HIS A 40 -3.65 -4.72 -4.88
N ALA A 41 -4.59 -5.66 -4.81
CA ALA A 41 -4.89 -6.43 -3.61
C ALA A 41 -4.79 -7.92 -3.92
N LEU A 42 -3.85 -8.60 -3.27
CA LEU A 42 -3.76 -10.05 -3.27
C LEU A 42 -4.46 -10.57 -2.02
N PHE A 43 -5.38 -11.51 -2.22
CA PHE A 43 -6.08 -12.22 -1.15
C PHE A 43 -5.42 -13.59 -1.04
N ASP A 44 -4.61 -13.77 -0.02
CA ASP A 44 -3.97 -15.03 0.35
C ASP A 44 -4.52 -15.51 1.70
N ASP A 45 -4.11 -16.69 2.15
CA ASP A 45 -4.52 -17.27 3.44
C ASP A 45 -3.76 -16.65 4.64
N SER A 46 -3.13 -15.48 4.46
CA SER A 46 -2.44 -14.80 5.57
C SER A 46 -3.43 -14.35 6.65
N PRO A 47 -3.11 -14.52 7.94
CA PRO A 47 -3.95 -14.00 8.99
C PRO A 47 -3.99 -12.46 8.96
N PRO A 48 -5.14 -11.84 9.31
CA PRO A 48 -5.23 -10.40 9.45
C PRO A 48 -4.28 -9.87 10.55
N PRO A 49 -3.84 -8.61 10.47
CA PRO A 49 -4.28 -7.56 9.55
C PRO A 49 -3.55 -7.60 8.18
N PRO A 50 -4.12 -6.97 7.13
CA PRO A 50 -3.50 -6.94 5.82
C PRO A 50 -2.16 -6.20 5.82
N ARG A 51 -1.25 -6.62 4.95
CA ARG A 51 0.02 -5.92 4.69
C ARG A 51 -0.17 -4.87 3.60
N VAL A 52 0.31 -3.64 3.84
CA VAL A 52 0.15 -2.52 2.90
C VAL A 52 1.50 -1.95 2.47
N GLY A 53 1.64 -1.73 1.16
CA GLY A 53 2.80 -1.11 0.54
C GLY A 53 2.39 0.09 -0.31
N ILE A 54 3.22 1.14 -0.33
CA ILE A 54 2.98 2.34 -1.14
C ILE A 54 4.17 2.57 -2.07
N ALA A 55 3.92 2.42 -3.37
CA ALA A 55 4.85 2.79 -4.43
C ALA A 55 4.39 4.11 -5.08
N VAL A 56 5.34 5.01 -5.36
CA VAL A 56 5.08 6.29 -6.02
C VAL A 56 6.00 6.41 -7.23
N ASN A 57 5.40 6.62 -8.41
CA ASN A 57 6.13 6.75 -9.68
C ASN A 57 7.10 7.94 -9.63
N LYS A 58 8.25 7.82 -10.31
CA LYS A 58 9.22 8.91 -10.52
C LYS A 58 8.58 10.12 -11.23
N ALA A 59 7.58 9.91 -12.09
CA ALA A 59 6.84 10.97 -12.77
C ALA A 59 6.08 11.92 -11.83
N VAL A 60 5.81 11.52 -10.59
CA VAL A 60 5.19 12.38 -9.57
C VAL A 60 6.11 13.55 -9.17
N GLY A 61 7.42 13.42 -9.43
CA GLY A 61 8.40 14.49 -9.28
C GLY A 61 9.54 14.14 -8.32
N ILE A 62 10.13 15.17 -7.73
CA ILE A 62 11.34 15.03 -6.92
C ILE A 62 11.08 14.24 -5.62
N ALA A 63 12.16 13.84 -4.94
CA ALA A 63 12.10 13.01 -3.73
C ALA A 63 11.17 13.59 -2.64
N VAL A 64 11.18 14.90 -2.44
CA VAL A 64 10.34 15.57 -1.43
C VAL A 64 8.86 15.43 -1.74
N GLN A 65 8.46 15.60 -3.01
CA GLN A 65 7.06 15.46 -3.45
C GLN A 65 6.58 14.01 -3.25
N ARG A 66 7.38 13.02 -3.67
CA ARG A 66 7.07 11.60 -3.47
C ARG A 66 6.99 11.21 -2.00
N ASN A 67 7.86 11.76 -1.15
CA ASN A 67 7.84 11.53 0.29
C ASN A 67 6.61 12.16 0.96
N ARG A 68 6.19 13.36 0.51
CA ARG A 68 4.95 13.99 0.97
C ARG A 68 3.73 13.14 0.63
N VAL A 69 3.67 12.59 -0.58
CA VAL A 69 2.59 11.66 -1.00
C VAL A 69 2.58 10.41 -0.11
N LYS A 70 3.72 9.72 0.05
CA LYS A 70 3.82 8.53 0.92
C LYS A 70 3.44 8.82 2.37
N ARG A 71 3.74 10.02 2.89
CA ARG A 71 3.38 10.42 4.25
C ARG A 71 1.88 10.67 4.37
N ARG A 72 1.27 11.38 3.42
CA ARG A 72 -0.18 11.62 3.37
C ARG A 72 -0.99 10.34 3.25
N LEU A 73 -0.59 9.43 2.36
CA LEU A 73 -1.25 8.13 2.19
C LEU A 73 -1.17 7.28 3.46
N ARG A 74 -0.03 7.29 4.17
CA ARG A 74 0.11 6.59 5.45
C ARG A 74 -0.70 7.19 6.60
N ALA A 75 -1.12 8.45 6.50
CA ALA A 75 -1.89 9.12 7.55
C ALA A 75 -3.38 8.81 7.47
N VAL A 76 -3.87 8.36 6.31
CA VAL A 76 -5.29 8.04 6.05
C VAL A 76 -5.56 6.53 6.00
N MET A 77 -4.52 5.72 6.27
CA MET A 77 -4.57 4.26 6.38
C MET A 77 -4.48 3.87 7.85
#